data_AF-A0A0D5C3C3-F1
#
_entry.id   AF-A0A0D5C3C3-F1
#
_cell.length_a   1.000
_cell.length_b   1.000
_cell.length_c   1.000
_cell.angle_alpha   90.00
_cell.angle_beta   90.00
_cell.angle_gamma   90.00
#
_symmetry.space_group_name_H-M   'P 1'
#
loop_
_entity.id
_entity.type
_entity.pdbx_description
1 polymer ?
#
loop_
_entity_poly.entity_id
_entity_poly.type
_entity_poly.pdbx_seq_one_letter_code
_entity_poly.pdbx_strand_id
1 'polypeptide(L)'
;MAKIDFERLMWPMLEIGSNNEISVSDAETKLAKQFKLTEKQRNQRKKSGPETKLKNRAFWARNYLEHAGLVTVPKRGYYQTTKLGKKLLKKNLEYIDTKYLMDHYKKFRDFYNTVLESKKLARQQRKSETVPKQTGIVVFLDALGTKGIWNREKEKNKIINSWSTYTKNFEQEIKKLNTRDYSFMTFSDTIIIAIQPYNKQKTLFELSPILSSAIIDSMILERPIRGSISFGDYYYKGNEFIIGKAIDEAVEYNTIPQWIGISAAPSAHSIIENMPKSQLESRYKKYDIPTKETLEQNAWVVDWASTADNYIEDVKFEKRKKKFQNTAGLLKNNISKVLDINANIKWRNTQKFFETVN
;
A
#
# COMPACT_ATOMS: atom_id res chain seq x y z
N MET A 1 0.20 3.73 43.79
CA MET A 1 -1.01 3.02 44.28
C MET A 1 -1.26 1.80 43.39
N ALA A 2 -1.35 0.60 43.96
CA ALA A 2 -1.43 -0.64 43.19
C ALA A 2 -2.68 -0.67 42.28
N LYS A 3 -2.46 -0.89 41.00
CA LYS A 3 -3.52 -1.11 40.01
C LYS A 3 -4.27 -2.38 40.42
N ILE A 4 -5.52 -2.25 40.87
CA ILE A 4 -6.39 -3.41 41.11
C ILE A 4 -6.53 -4.12 39.77
N ASP A 5 -6.02 -5.34 39.68
CA ASP A 5 -6.21 -6.21 38.52
C ASP A 5 -7.29 -7.26 38.82
N PHE A 6 -7.84 -7.90 37.80
CA PHE A 6 -8.86 -8.94 37.99
C PHE A 6 -8.34 -10.13 38.83
N GLU A 7 -7.04 -10.46 38.73
CA GLU A 7 -6.43 -11.52 39.54
C GLU A 7 -6.52 -11.22 41.05
N ARG A 8 -6.30 -9.97 41.45
CA ARG A 8 -6.47 -9.52 42.85
C ARG A 8 -7.90 -9.60 43.34
N LEU A 9 -8.89 -9.69 42.44
CA LEU A 9 -10.30 -9.83 42.82
C LEU A 9 -10.73 -11.29 42.91
N MET A 10 -9.95 -12.25 42.38
CA MET A 10 -10.35 -13.66 42.37
C MET A 10 -10.57 -14.22 43.78
N TRP A 11 -9.62 -14.00 44.68
CA TRP A 11 -9.72 -14.49 46.05
C TRP A 11 -10.89 -13.85 46.83
N PRO A 12 -11.00 -12.51 46.92
CA PRO A 12 -12.15 -11.86 47.57
C PRO A 12 -13.51 -12.24 46.96
N MET A 13 -13.61 -12.42 45.64
CA MET A 13 -14.86 -12.88 45.03
C MET A 13 -15.21 -14.30 45.46
N LEU A 14 -14.22 -15.19 45.56
CA LEU A 14 -14.45 -16.55 46.05
C LEU A 14 -14.97 -16.56 47.49
N GLU A 15 -14.41 -15.72 48.36
CA GLU A 15 -14.87 -15.54 49.74
C GLU A 15 -16.31 -15.00 49.80
N ILE A 16 -16.59 -13.93 49.05
CA ILE A 16 -17.91 -13.27 49.04
C ILE A 16 -19.01 -14.25 48.62
N GLY A 17 -18.76 -15.10 47.62
CA GLY A 17 -19.71 -16.11 47.13
C GLY A 17 -19.82 -17.37 48.00
N SER A 18 -19.02 -17.51 49.07
CA SER A 18 -19.01 -18.70 49.94
C SER A 18 -20.19 -18.76 50.90
N ASN A 19 -20.72 -17.60 51.28
CA ASN A 19 -21.85 -17.48 52.21
C ASN A 19 -23.15 -17.90 51.52
N ASN A 20 -23.57 -17.15 50.50
CA ASN A 20 -24.80 -17.37 49.74
C ASN A 20 -24.61 -16.98 48.27
N GLU A 21 -25.59 -17.34 47.42
CA GLU A 21 -25.69 -16.78 46.08
C GLU A 21 -25.69 -15.24 46.13
N ILE A 22 -24.90 -14.61 45.25
CA ILE A 22 -24.76 -13.15 45.22
C ILE A 22 -24.70 -12.62 43.79
N SER A 23 -25.25 -11.43 43.56
CA SER A 23 -25.12 -10.73 42.29
C SER A 23 -23.68 -10.22 42.10
N VAL A 24 -23.22 -10.14 40.85
CA VAL A 24 -21.90 -9.55 40.55
C VAL A 24 -21.85 -8.08 40.97
N SER A 25 -22.97 -7.34 40.87
CA SER A 25 -23.08 -5.94 41.30
C SER A 25 -22.94 -5.76 42.82
N ASP A 26 -23.53 -6.65 43.61
CA ASP A 26 -23.40 -6.60 45.07
C ASP A 26 -21.99 -7.02 45.50
N ALA A 27 -21.40 -7.99 44.80
CA ALA A 27 -20.00 -8.35 44.99
C ALA A 27 -19.08 -7.16 44.67
N GLU A 28 -19.29 -6.42 43.57
CA GLU A 28 -18.56 -5.19 43.25
C GLU A 28 -18.65 -4.15 44.37
N THR A 29 -19.84 -3.98 44.98
CA THR A 29 -20.03 -3.07 46.10
C THR A 29 -19.23 -3.50 47.33
N LYS A 30 -19.20 -4.80 47.63
CA LYS A 30 -18.37 -5.36 48.72
C LYS A 30 -16.88 -5.21 48.43
N LEU A 31 -16.44 -5.48 47.20
CA LEU A 31 -15.06 -5.28 46.76
C LEU A 31 -14.66 -3.80 46.88
N ALA A 32 -15.51 -2.87 46.47
CA ALA A 32 -15.22 -1.44 46.59
C ALA A 32 -14.97 -1.02 48.05
N LYS A 33 -15.73 -1.58 48.99
CA LYS A 33 -15.53 -1.36 50.43
C LYS A 33 -14.23 -2.00 50.93
N GLN A 34 -13.99 -3.27 50.59
CA GLN A 34 -12.78 -4.02 51.02
C GLN A 34 -11.49 -3.36 50.54
N PHE A 35 -11.47 -2.86 49.30
CA PHE A 35 -10.32 -2.18 48.70
C PHE A 35 -10.29 -0.67 48.97
N LYS A 36 -11.21 -0.14 49.82
CA LYS A 36 -11.30 1.28 50.21
C LYS A 36 -11.30 2.23 49.00
N LEU A 37 -12.09 1.90 47.98
CA LEU A 37 -12.15 2.68 46.73
C LEU A 37 -12.97 3.96 46.87
N THR A 38 -12.42 5.08 46.40
CA THR A 38 -13.15 6.35 46.33
C THR A 38 -14.22 6.32 45.24
N GLU A 39 -15.21 7.20 45.33
CA GLU A 39 -16.26 7.32 44.31
C GLU A 39 -15.69 7.56 42.90
N LYS A 40 -14.69 8.42 42.79
CA LYS A 40 -13.95 8.66 41.54
C LYS A 40 -13.31 7.38 40.99
N GLN A 41 -12.76 6.52 41.84
CA GLN A 41 -12.15 5.26 41.42
C GLN A 41 -13.21 4.22 41.02
N ARG A 42 -14.35 4.17 41.71
CA ARG A 42 -15.48 3.30 41.39
C ARG A 42 -16.09 3.63 40.02
N ASN A 43 -16.22 4.92 39.73
CA ASN A 43 -16.82 5.43 38.49
C ASN A 43 -15.83 5.52 37.31
N GLN A 44 -14.57 5.09 37.49
CA GLN A 44 -13.57 5.15 36.43
C GLN A 44 -13.91 4.17 35.29
N ARG A 45 -14.17 4.70 34.09
CA ARG A 45 -14.45 3.91 32.88
C ARG A 45 -13.20 3.25 32.30
N LYS A 46 -13.39 2.14 31.58
CA LYS A 46 -12.32 1.54 30.75
C LYS A 46 -12.09 2.39 29.50
N LYS A 47 -10.87 2.36 28.95
CA LYS A 47 -10.53 3.14 27.72
C LYS A 47 -11.35 2.73 26.50
N SER A 48 -11.87 1.51 26.49
CA SER A 48 -12.51 0.86 25.33
C SER A 48 -14.04 0.77 25.43
N GLY A 49 -14.70 1.48 26.34
CA GLY A 49 -16.17 1.45 26.40
C GLY A 49 -16.79 2.04 27.67
N PRO A 50 -18.13 1.98 27.78
CA PRO A 50 -18.88 2.68 28.82
C PRO A 50 -18.79 2.04 30.22
N GLU A 51 -18.32 0.79 30.33
CA GLU A 51 -18.21 0.06 31.60
C GLU A 51 -17.12 0.62 32.53
N THR A 52 -17.37 0.56 33.84
CA THR A 52 -16.34 0.87 34.85
C THR A 52 -15.27 -0.21 34.89
N LYS A 53 -14.04 0.17 35.29
CA LYS A 53 -12.92 -0.77 35.42
C LYS A 53 -13.19 -1.82 36.49
N LEU A 54 -13.83 -1.45 37.61
CA LEU A 54 -14.14 -2.39 38.69
C LEU A 54 -15.10 -3.46 38.21
N LYS A 55 -16.20 -3.06 37.54
CA LYS A 55 -17.17 -3.99 36.94
C LYS A 55 -16.52 -4.94 35.97
N ASN A 56 -15.69 -4.43 35.06
CA ASN A 56 -14.99 -5.27 34.09
C ASN A 56 -14.05 -6.28 34.77
N ARG A 57 -13.29 -5.87 35.79
CA ARG A 57 -12.36 -6.76 36.50
C ARG A 57 -13.08 -7.79 37.36
N ALA A 58 -14.16 -7.43 38.04
CA ALA A 58 -14.98 -8.36 38.81
C ALA A 58 -15.62 -9.42 37.90
N PHE A 59 -16.12 -9.00 36.73
CA PHE A 59 -16.61 -9.93 35.72
C PHE A 59 -15.55 -10.95 35.29
N TRP A 60 -14.32 -10.49 34.99
CA TRP A 60 -13.22 -11.37 34.59
C TRP A 60 -12.77 -12.31 35.72
N ALA A 61 -12.67 -11.82 36.95
CA ALA A 61 -12.33 -12.63 38.12
C ALA A 61 -13.34 -13.78 38.29
N ARG A 62 -14.64 -13.45 38.31
CA ARG A 62 -15.73 -14.43 38.33
C ARG A 62 -15.65 -15.44 37.19
N ASN A 63 -15.41 -14.96 35.96
CA ASN A 63 -15.32 -15.82 34.79
C ASN A 63 -14.17 -16.84 34.91
N TYR A 64 -13.02 -16.42 35.41
CA TYR A 64 -11.87 -17.30 35.58
C TYR A 64 -12.11 -18.34 36.67
N LEU A 65 -12.70 -17.93 37.80
CA LEU A 65 -13.11 -18.85 38.86
C LEU A 65 -14.14 -19.89 38.38
N GLU A 66 -15.07 -19.49 37.51
CA GLU A 66 -16.07 -20.39 36.93
C GLU A 66 -15.43 -21.44 36.02
N HIS A 67 -14.50 -21.03 35.16
CA HIS A 67 -13.76 -21.95 34.29
C HIS A 67 -12.83 -22.89 35.08
N ALA A 68 -12.42 -22.48 36.28
CA ALA A 68 -11.74 -23.35 37.26
C ALA A 68 -12.70 -24.25 38.07
N GLY A 69 -14.02 -24.07 37.96
CA GLY A 69 -15.03 -24.82 38.72
C GLY A 69 -15.13 -24.41 40.20
N LEU A 70 -14.53 -23.29 40.58
CA LEU A 70 -14.52 -22.77 41.95
C LEU A 70 -15.79 -22.00 42.30
N VAL A 71 -16.45 -21.43 41.28
CA VAL A 71 -17.79 -20.83 41.38
C VAL A 71 -18.71 -21.41 40.31
N THR A 72 -20.01 -21.32 40.55
CA THR A 72 -21.07 -21.63 39.59
C THR A 72 -21.93 -20.38 39.32
N VAL A 73 -22.61 -20.34 38.17
CA VAL A 73 -23.56 -19.29 37.78
C VAL A 73 -24.97 -19.88 37.83
N PRO A 74 -25.67 -19.80 38.96
CA PRO A 74 -27.01 -20.37 39.09
C PRO A 74 -28.03 -19.63 38.22
N LYS A 75 -27.86 -18.32 38.06
CA LYS A 75 -28.67 -17.47 37.19
C LYS A 75 -27.86 -16.30 36.65
N ARG A 76 -28.33 -15.70 35.55
CA ARG A 76 -27.63 -14.61 34.86
C ARG A 76 -27.28 -13.48 35.82
N GLY A 77 -25.99 -13.12 35.87
CA GLY A 77 -25.49 -12.02 36.71
C GLY A 77 -25.27 -12.36 38.19
N TYR A 78 -25.47 -13.62 38.59
CA TYR A 78 -25.20 -14.12 39.94
C TYR A 78 -24.13 -15.19 39.92
N TYR A 79 -23.48 -15.41 41.07
CA TYR A 79 -22.56 -16.52 41.25
C TYR A 79 -22.58 -17.03 42.69
N GLN A 80 -22.10 -18.26 42.88
CA GLN A 80 -21.93 -18.88 44.20
C GLN A 80 -20.68 -19.77 44.20
N THR A 81 -19.97 -19.81 45.32
CA THR A 81 -18.78 -20.65 45.49
C THR A 81 -19.17 -22.13 45.63
N THR A 82 -18.57 -22.99 44.81
CA THR A 82 -18.85 -24.42 44.77
C THR A 82 -18.27 -25.15 45.99
N LYS A 83 -18.60 -26.44 46.15
CA LYS A 83 -17.93 -27.31 47.15
C LYS A 83 -16.41 -27.32 46.96
N LEU A 84 -15.92 -27.28 45.72
CA LEU A 84 -14.49 -27.21 45.40
C LEU A 84 -13.89 -25.88 45.86
N GLY A 85 -14.55 -24.76 45.56
CA GLY A 85 -14.13 -23.44 46.01
C GLY A 85 -14.11 -23.30 47.54
N LYS A 86 -15.11 -23.85 48.25
CA LYS A 86 -15.13 -23.89 49.72
C LYS A 86 -13.99 -24.73 50.31
N LYS A 87 -13.60 -25.83 49.65
CA LYS A 87 -12.40 -26.60 50.05
C LYS A 87 -11.12 -25.79 49.85
N LEU A 88 -11.03 -24.99 48.79
CA LEU A 88 -9.89 -24.11 48.55
C LEU A 88 -9.77 -23.02 49.64
N LEU A 89 -10.89 -22.41 50.05
CA LEU A 89 -10.92 -21.40 51.11
C LEU A 89 -10.47 -21.91 52.48
N LYS A 90 -10.48 -23.23 52.70
CA LYS A 90 -9.94 -23.86 53.93
C LYS A 90 -8.42 -24.01 53.89
N LYS A 91 -7.78 -23.82 52.74
CA LYS A 91 -6.32 -23.73 52.66
C LYS A 91 -5.90 -22.35 53.15
N ASN A 92 -4.79 -22.27 53.88
CA ASN A 92 -4.24 -21.01 54.39
C ASN A 92 -3.61 -20.19 53.25
N LEU A 93 -4.46 -19.70 52.33
CA LEU A 93 -4.11 -18.88 51.18
C LEU A 93 -4.80 -17.53 51.32
N GLU A 94 -4.19 -16.48 50.78
CA GLU A 94 -4.75 -15.12 50.76
C GLU A 94 -4.93 -14.59 49.33
N TYR A 95 -4.47 -15.36 48.33
CA TYR A 95 -4.42 -14.95 46.93
C TYR A 95 -4.37 -16.15 45.99
N ILE A 96 -5.03 -16.01 44.84
CA ILE A 96 -4.91 -16.90 43.68
C ILE A 96 -4.86 -16.08 42.40
N ASP A 97 -4.02 -16.49 41.46
CA ASP A 97 -3.85 -15.87 40.15
C ASP A 97 -4.10 -16.87 39.01
N THR A 98 -3.95 -16.41 37.77
CA THR A 98 -4.09 -17.27 36.60
C THR A 98 -3.11 -18.44 36.63
N LYS A 99 -1.88 -18.26 37.14
CA LYS A 99 -0.88 -19.32 37.23
C LYS A 99 -1.35 -20.42 38.18
N TYR A 100 -1.79 -20.06 39.38
CA TYR A 100 -2.37 -21.00 40.34
C TYR A 100 -3.52 -21.79 39.71
N LEU A 101 -4.40 -21.10 38.97
CA LEU A 101 -5.51 -21.77 38.31
C LEU A 101 -5.07 -22.76 37.22
N MET A 102 -4.06 -22.40 36.41
CA MET A 102 -3.49 -23.31 35.40
C MET A 102 -2.80 -24.52 36.01
N ASP A 103 -2.09 -24.35 37.12
CA ASP A 103 -1.34 -25.41 37.77
C ASP A 103 -2.27 -26.43 38.44
N HIS A 104 -3.40 -26.00 39.00
CA HIS A 104 -4.23 -26.83 39.87
C HIS A 104 -5.57 -27.29 39.28
N TYR A 105 -6.08 -26.65 38.21
CA TYR A 105 -7.41 -26.98 37.65
C TYR A 105 -7.31 -27.30 36.15
N LYS A 106 -7.43 -28.59 35.80
CA LYS A 106 -7.41 -29.06 34.41
C LYS A 106 -8.43 -28.32 33.53
N LYS A 107 -9.67 -28.14 34.00
CA LYS A 107 -10.72 -27.43 33.26
C LYS A 107 -10.32 -25.99 32.91
N PHE A 108 -9.63 -25.31 33.82
CA PHE A 108 -9.14 -23.95 33.58
C PHE A 108 -7.98 -23.96 32.58
N ARG A 109 -7.04 -24.89 32.72
CA ARG A 109 -5.90 -25.06 31.80
C ARG A 109 -6.38 -25.29 30.36
N ASP A 110 -7.33 -26.21 30.19
CA ASP A 110 -7.92 -26.53 28.89
C ASP A 110 -8.59 -25.28 28.27
N PHE A 111 -9.40 -24.55 29.05
CA PHE A 111 -9.99 -23.27 28.62
C PHE A 111 -8.95 -22.24 28.23
N TYR A 112 -7.92 -22.04 29.06
CA TYR A 112 -6.92 -21.00 28.86
C TYR A 112 -6.09 -21.27 27.60
N ASN A 113 -5.75 -22.53 27.33
CA ASN A 113 -5.05 -22.93 26.12
C ASN A 113 -5.87 -22.62 24.86
N THR A 114 -7.17 -22.93 24.83
CA THR A 114 -8.05 -22.57 23.71
C THR A 114 -8.09 -21.05 23.46
N VAL A 115 -8.12 -20.24 24.52
CA VAL A 115 -8.07 -18.78 24.42
C VAL A 115 -6.72 -18.31 23.85
N LEU A 116 -5.60 -18.92 24.25
CA LEU A 116 -4.28 -18.60 23.72
C LEU A 116 -4.14 -18.95 22.25
N GLU A 117 -4.63 -20.11 21.83
CA GLU A 117 -4.65 -20.53 20.42
C GLU A 117 -5.49 -19.59 19.57
N SER A 118 -6.70 -19.25 20.03
CA SER A 118 -7.59 -18.31 19.34
C SER A 118 -6.94 -16.93 19.17
N LYS A 119 -6.23 -16.43 20.21
CA LYS A 119 -5.47 -15.18 20.13
C LYS A 119 -4.29 -15.27 19.18
N LYS A 120 -3.61 -16.41 19.12
CA LYS A 120 -2.49 -16.66 18.20
C LYS A 120 -2.98 -16.65 16.75
N LEU A 121 -4.07 -17.33 16.46
CA LEU A 121 -4.71 -17.36 15.14
C LEU A 121 -5.17 -15.96 14.71
N ALA A 122 -5.86 -15.22 15.57
CA ALA A 122 -6.29 -13.86 15.29
C ALA A 122 -5.10 -12.90 15.06
N ARG A 123 -3.99 -13.09 15.78
CA ARG A 123 -2.76 -12.30 15.60
C ARG A 123 -2.04 -12.63 14.30
N GLN A 124 -2.09 -13.90 13.86
CA GLN A 124 -1.53 -14.33 12.57
C GLN A 124 -2.34 -13.75 11.41
N GLN A 125 -3.68 -13.80 11.48
CA GLN A 125 -4.57 -13.18 10.48
C GLN A 125 -4.37 -11.66 10.37
N ARG A 126 -4.23 -10.94 11.49
CA ARG A 126 -3.95 -9.50 11.47
C ARG A 126 -2.58 -9.13 10.89
N LYS A 127 -1.57 -10.00 11.03
CA LYS A 127 -0.26 -9.79 10.41
C LYS A 127 -0.27 -10.00 8.90
N SER A 128 -1.19 -10.79 8.35
CA SER A 128 -1.38 -10.95 6.91
C SER A 128 -2.22 -9.84 6.25
N GLU A 129 -2.83 -8.95 7.03
CA GLU A 129 -3.69 -7.86 6.52
C GLU A 129 -2.98 -6.51 6.34
N THR A 130 -1.80 -6.30 6.92
CA THR A 130 -1.06 -5.04 6.71
C THR A 130 -0.32 -5.08 5.38
N VAL A 131 -0.83 -4.32 4.40
CA VAL A 131 -0.16 -4.11 3.10
C VAL A 131 1.19 -3.43 3.37
N PRO A 132 2.33 -4.01 2.94
CA PRO A 132 3.63 -3.45 3.23
C PRO A 132 3.80 -2.10 2.52
N LYS A 133 4.26 -1.10 3.26
CA LYS A 133 4.67 0.18 2.69
C LYS A 133 6.02 0.00 1.99
N GLN A 134 6.10 0.40 0.74
CA GLN A 134 7.34 0.57 0.00
C GLN A 134 7.58 2.05 -0.30
N THR A 135 8.80 2.39 -0.66
CA THR A 135 9.21 3.74 -1.05
C THR A 135 10.11 3.62 -2.26
N GLY A 136 9.80 4.32 -3.34
CA GLY A 136 10.52 4.14 -4.60
C GLY A 136 10.07 5.07 -5.72
N ILE A 137 10.58 4.79 -6.92
CA ILE A 137 10.27 5.51 -8.15
C ILE A 137 8.96 4.95 -8.70
N VAL A 138 8.06 5.81 -9.14
CA VAL A 138 6.84 5.42 -9.85
C VAL A 138 6.86 6.06 -11.23
N VAL A 139 6.63 5.26 -12.27
CA VAL A 139 6.39 5.73 -13.63
C VAL A 139 4.95 5.44 -13.97
N PHE A 140 4.21 6.48 -14.35
CA PHE A 140 2.84 6.36 -14.84
C PHE A 140 2.82 6.71 -16.32
N LEU A 141 2.37 5.78 -17.16
CA LEU A 141 2.34 5.92 -18.61
C LEU A 141 0.94 5.65 -19.15
N ASP A 142 0.53 6.43 -20.14
CA ASP A 142 -0.76 6.31 -20.81
C ASP A 142 -0.59 6.37 -22.33
N ALA A 143 -1.30 5.50 -23.05
CA ALA A 143 -1.25 5.45 -24.50
C ALA A 143 -2.32 6.37 -25.13
N LEU A 144 -1.90 7.16 -26.11
CA LEU A 144 -2.80 8.08 -26.80
C LEU A 144 -3.56 7.37 -27.93
N GLY A 145 -4.85 7.71 -28.06
CA GLY A 145 -5.67 7.32 -29.21
C GLY A 145 -6.18 5.87 -29.17
N THR A 146 -6.00 5.13 -28.07
CA THR A 146 -6.43 3.73 -27.92
C THR A 146 -7.89 3.52 -28.29
N LYS A 147 -8.80 4.37 -27.80
CA LYS A 147 -10.23 4.31 -28.11
C LYS A 147 -10.51 4.46 -29.62
N GLY A 148 -9.81 5.38 -30.28
CA GLY A 148 -9.94 5.61 -31.72
C GLY A 148 -9.46 4.41 -32.53
N ILE A 149 -8.31 3.86 -32.18
CA ILE A 149 -7.76 2.65 -32.83
C ILE A 149 -8.69 1.47 -32.62
N TRP A 150 -9.15 1.26 -31.37
CA TRP A 150 -10.09 0.21 -31.03
C TRP A 150 -11.33 0.28 -31.90
N ASN A 151 -11.91 1.45 -32.12
CA ASN A 151 -13.13 1.58 -32.93
C ASN A 151 -12.91 1.34 -34.43
N ARG A 152 -11.76 1.75 -34.99
CA ARG A 152 -11.48 1.67 -36.43
C ARG A 152 -10.96 0.30 -36.89
N GLU A 153 -10.16 -0.37 -36.07
CA GLU A 153 -9.55 -1.66 -36.43
C GLU A 153 -10.60 -2.78 -36.33
N LYS A 154 -10.79 -3.52 -37.42
CA LYS A 154 -11.77 -4.60 -37.51
C LYS A 154 -11.28 -5.84 -36.76
N GLU A 155 -9.98 -6.10 -36.80
CA GLU A 155 -9.35 -7.27 -36.15
C GLU A 155 -8.90 -6.92 -34.72
N LYS A 156 -9.82 -7.01 -33.74
CA LYS A 156 -9.51 -6.66 -32.33
C LYS A 156 -8.34 -7.44 -31.75
N ASN A 157 -8.18 -8.71 -32.13
CA ASN A 157 -7.09 -9.56 -31.65
C ASN A 157 -5.72 -9.03 -32.04
N LYS A 158 -5.59 -8.38 -33.20
CA LYS A 158 -4.33 -7.75 -33.62
C LYS A 158 -3.92 -6.63 -32.66
N ILE A 159 -4.88 -5.85 -32.18
CA ILE A 159 -4.65 -4.80 -31.18
C ILE A 159 -4.17 -5.43 -29.88
N ILE A 160 -4.92 -6.40 -29.35
CA ILE A 160 -4.62 -7.08 -28.08
C ILE A 160 -3.24 -7.74 -28.12
N ASN A 161 -2.94 -8.47 -29.20
CA ASN A 161 -1.66 -9.16 -29.36
C ASN A 161 -0.49 -8.18 -29.50
N SER A 162 -0.66 -7.10 -30.27
CA SER A 162 0.38 -6.06 -30.43
C SER A 162 0.68 -5.38 -29.09
N TRP A 163 -0.36 -5.03 -28.33
CA TRP A 163 -0.23 -4.40 -27.03
C TRP A 163 0.39 -5.34 -26.00
N SER A 164 -0.09 -6.59 -25.92
CA SER A 164 0.46 -7.60 -25.01
C SER A 164 1.93 -7.90 -25.31
N THR A 165 2.32 -7.95 -26.58
CA THR A 165 3.72 -8.17 -26.97
C THR A 165 4.59 -6.97 -26.57
N TYR A 166 4.11 -5.75 -26.83
CA TYR A 166 4.79 -4.51 -26.45
C TYR A 166 5.00 -4.43 -24.93
N THR A 167 3.95 -4.62 -24.13
CA THR A 167 4.04 -4.51 -22.67
C THR A 167 4.92 -5.60 -22.07
N LYS A 168 4.86 -6.83 -22.59
CA LYS A 168 5.76 -7.92 -22.18
C LYS A 168 7.23 -7.59 -22.47
N ASN A 169 7.55 -7.12 -23.66
CA ASN A 169 8.93 -6.76 -24.02
C ASN A 169 9.43 -5.60 -23.16
N PHE A 170 8.58 -4.61 -22.92
CA PHE A 170 8.92 -3.49 -22.06
C PHE A 170 9.19 -3.92 -20.61
N GLU A 171 8.36 -4.81 -20.05
CA GLU A 171 8.61 -5.41 -18.73
C GLU A 171 9.94 -6.18 -18.68
N GLN A 172 10.33 -6.86 -19.76
CA GLN A 172 11.64 -7.54 -19.83
C GLN A 172 12.81 -6.58 -19.77
N GLU A 173 12.69 -5.36 -20.30
CA GLU A 173 13.74 -4.35 -20.14
C GLU A 173 13.78 -3.81 -18.71
N ILE A 174 12.62 -3.55 -18.08
CA ILE A 174 12.54 -3.13 -16.66
C ILE A 174 13.15 -4.18 -15.73
N LYS A 175 12.94 -5.47 -16.02
CA LYS A 175 13.53 -6.61 -15.28
C LYS A 175 15.07 -6.59 -15.23
N LYS A 176 15.73 -5.95 -16.19
CA LYS A 176 17.20 -5.87 -16.25
C LYS A 176 17.78 -4.82 -15.30
N LEU A 177 16.95 -3.91 -14.77
CA LEU A 177 17.40 -2.86 -13.87
C LEU A 177 17.90 -3.43 -12.55
N ASN A 178 19.03 -2.92 -12.06
CA ASN A 178 19.58 -3.33 -10.77
C ASN A 178 18.80 -2.66 -9.61
N THR A 179 17.77 -3.35 -9.12
CA THR A 179 16.79 -2.83 -8.17
C THR A 179 16.55 -3.82 -7.04
N ARG A 180 16.02 -3.35 -5.89
CA ARG A 180 15.66 -4.23 -4.77
C ARG A 180 14.41 -5.05 -5.09
N ASP A 181 13.46 -4.39 -5.72
CA ASP A 181 12.18 -4.93 -6.13
C ASP A 181 11.60 -4.04 -7.22
N TYR A 182 10.71 -4.60 -8.04
CA TYR A 182 9.91 -3.81 -8.99
C TYR A 182 8.54 -4.47 -9.20
N SER A 183 7.57 -3.65 -9.57
CA SER A 183 6.25 -4.06 -10.02
C SER A 183 5.94 -3.41 -11.37
N PHE A 184 5.39 -4.20 -12.29
CA PHE A 184 4.96 -3.75 -13.61
C PHE A 184 3.49 -4.13 -13.77
N MET A 185 2.63 -3.13 -13.91
CA MET A 185 1.18 -3.31 -13.97
C MET A 185 0.62 -2.64 -15.22
N THR A 186 -0.32 -3.33 -15.86
CA THR A 186 -1.05 -2.80 -17.02
C THR A 186 -2.54 -2.85 -16.76
N PHE A 187 -3.24 -1.75 -16.99
CA PHE A 187 -4.70 -1.69 -16.94
C PHE A 187 -5.22 -0.91 -18.15
N SER A 188 -5.99 -1.56 -19.03
CA SER A 188 -6.35 -0.98 -20.33
C SER A 188 -5.09 -0.61 -21.14
N ASP A 189 -4.88 0.68 -21.35
CA ASP A 189 -3.78 1.34 -22.05
C ASP A 189 -2.78 2.03 -21.11
N THR A 190 -3.06 1.99 -19.81
CA THR A 190 -2.19 2.52 -18.77
C THR A 190 -1.16 1.49 -18.34
N ILE A 191 0.08 1.93 -18.17
CA ILE A 191 1.19 1.16 -17.60
C ILE A 191 1.68 1.89 -16.35
N ILE A 192 1.79 1.16 -15.24
CA ILE A 192 2.34 1.66 -13.98
C ILE A 192 3.54 0.79 -13.63
N ILE A 193 4.68 1.45 -13.39
CA ILE A 193 5.92 0.80 -13.02
C ILE A 193 6.33 1.36 -11.65
N ALA A 194 6.43 0.51 -10.64
CA ALA A 194 6.93 0.90 -9.33
C ALA A 194 8.27 0.20 -9.09
N ILE A 195 9.31 0.96 -8.80
CA ILE A 195 10.68 0.44 -8.64
C ILE A 195 11.18 0.81 -7.27
N GLN A 196 11.69 -0.16 -6.52
CA GLN A 196 12.42 0.07 -5.27
C GLN A 196 13.92 0.14 -5.58
N PRO A 197 14.52 1.34 -5.63
CA PRO A 197 15.91 1.48 -6.03
C PRO A 197 16.89 1.10 -4.90
N TYR A 198 18.06 0.56 -5.25
CA TYR A 198 19.22 0.60 -4.34
C TYR A 198 19.78 2.03 -4.21
N ASN A 199 19.86 2.74 -5.34
CA ASN A 199 20.27 4.13 -5.43
C ASN A 199 19.35 4.85 -6.43
N LYS A 200 18.73 5.96 -5.99
CA LYS A 200 17.67 6.63 -6.73
C LYS A 200 18.18 7.24 -8.03
N GLN A 201 19.30 7.97 -7.97
CA GLN A 201 19.90 8.62 -9.13
C GLN A 201 20.36 7.60 -10.17
N LYS A 202 21.09 6.56 -9.74
CA LYS A 202 21.56 5.50 -10.63
C LYS A 202 20.41 4.77 -11.30
N THR A 203 19.35 4.46 -10.55
CA THR A 203 18.17 3.76 -11.11
C THR A 203 17.46 4.63 -12.14
N LEU A 204 17.27 5.92 -11.88
CA LEU A 204 16.69 6.85 -12.85
C LEU A 204 17.57 6.99 -14.11
N PHE A 205 18.89 7.06 -13.94
CA PHE A 205 19.84 7.08 -15.05
C PHE A 205 19.73 5.82 -15.94
N GLU A 206 19.64 4.62 -15.34
CA GLU A 206 19.47 3.35 -16.08
C GLU A 206 18.08 3.19 -16.68
N LEU A 207 17.04 3.72 -16.01
CA LEU A 207 15.65 3.66 -16.46
C LEU A 207 15.39 4.58 -17.66
N SER A 208 16.02 5.74 -17.71
CA SER A 208 15.78 6.74 -18.76
C SER A 208 15.92 6.23 -20.22
N PRO A 209 16.97 5.49 -20.64
CA PRO A 209 17.04 4.96 -22.01
C PRO A 209 15.97 3.92 -22.31
N ILE A 210 15.53 3.16 -21.30
CA ILE A 210 14.44 2.19 -21.42
C ILE A 210 13.12 2.94 -21.69
N LEU A 211 12.88 4.04 -20.98
CA LEU A 211 11.72 4.91 -21.20
C LEU A 211 11.75 5.61 -22.56
N SER A 212 12.92 6.10 -23.00
CA SER A 212 13.08 6.67 -24.34
C SER A 212 12.71 5.68 -25.43
N SER A 213 13.24 4.44 -25.33
CA SER A 213 12.94 3.36 -26.28
C SER A 213 11.46 2.99 -26.28
N ALA A 214 10.83 2.95 -25.10
CA ALA A 214 9.40 2.67 -24.98
C ALA A 214 8.53 3.73 -25.69
N ILE A 215 8.87 5.03 -25.57
CA ILE A 215 8.17 6.09 -26.33
C ILE A 215 8.29 5.82 -27.84
N ILE A 216 9.51 5.57 -28.33
CA ILE A 216 9.78 5.38 -29.76
C ILE A 216 9.04 4.13 -30.30
N ASP A 217 9.17 2.99 -29.62
CA ASP A 217 8.53 1.73 -30.01
C ASP A 217 7.00 1.87 -30.03
N SER A 218 6.43 2.56 -29.05
CA SER A 218 4.99 2.80 -29.00
C SER A 218 4.50 3.68 -30.16
N MET A 219 5.28 4.67 -30.58
CA MET A 219 4.98 5.49 -31.77
C MET A 219 5.05 4.66 -33.06
N ILE A 220 6.02 3.75 -33.18
CA ILE A 220 6.14 2.82 -34.30
C ILE A 220 4.93 1.89 -34.36
N LEU A 221 4.41 1.48 -33.20
CA LEU A 221 3.18 0.69 -33.05
C LEU A 221 1.91 1.52 -33.19
N GLU A 222 2.01 2.78 -33.62
CA GLU A 222 0.85 3.66 -33.84
C GLU A 222 0.03 3.86 -32.54
N ARG A 223 0.67 3.79 -31.36
CA ARG A 223 0.07 4.00 -30.02
C ARG A 223 1.01 4.79 -29.11
N PRO A 224 1.24 6.10 -29.36
CA PRO A 224 2.23 6.87 -28.63
C PRO A 224 1.94 6.87 -27.13
N ILE A 225 2.91 6.46 -26.31
CA ILE A 225 2.83 6.60 -24.86
C ILE A 225 3.40 7.93 -24.39
N ARG A 226 2.88 8.42 -23.28
CA ARG A 226 3.37 9.58 -22.54
C ARG A 226 3.20 9.32 -21.06
N GLY A 227 3.82 10.14 -20.21
CA GLY A 227 3.69 9.89 -18.79
C GLY A 227 4.43 10.86 -17.89
N SER A 228 4.56 10.43 -16.65
CA SER A 228 5.29 11.13 -15.61
C SER A 228 6.10 10.16 -14.75
N ILE A 229 7.13 10.69 -14.09
CA ILE A 229 7.94 10.00 -13.10
C ILE A 229 7.78 10.72 -11.77
N SER A 230 7.53 9.99 -10.69
CA SER A 230 7.51 10.51 -9.32
C SER A 230 8.35 9.62 -8.39
N PHE A 231 8.49 10.04 -7.15
CA PHE A 231 9.16 9.29 -6.10
C PHE A 231 8.44 9.44 -4.77
N GLY A 232 8.23 8.32 -4.06
CA GLY A 232 7.66 8.38 -2.71
C GLY A 232 7.11 7.07 -2.22
N ASP A 233 6.27 7.15 -1.20
CA ASP A 233 5.64 5.99 -0.56
C ASP A 233 4.50 5.44 -1.41
N TYR A 234 4.45 4.12 -1.52
CA TYR A 234 3.38 3.36 -2.15
C TYR A 234 3.14 2.02 -1.45
N TYR A 235 1.96 1.44 -1.63
CA TYR A 235 1.52 0.20 -0.98
C TYR A 235 1.03 -0.76 -2.05
N TYR A 236 1.45 -2.02 -2.01
CA TYR A 236 1.02 -3.06 -2.98
C TYR A 236 0.68 -4.38 -2.28
N LYS A 237 -0.34 -5.09 -2.79
CA LYS A 237 -0.77 -6.39 -2.26
C LYS A 237 -0.68 -7.44 -3.36
N GLY A 238 0.46 -8.12 -3.47
CA GLY A 238 0.68 -9.11 -4.54
C GLY A 238 0.67 -8.44 -5.92
N ASN A 239 -0.16 -8.91 -6.85
CA ASN A 239 -0.31 -8.34 -8.20
C ASN A 239 -1.43 -7.28 -8.30
N GLU A 240 -2.03 -6.88 -7.18
CA GLU A 240 -3.18 -5.96 -7.15
C GLU A 240 -2.85 -4.66 -6.41
N PHE A 241 -3.42 -3.57 -6.95
CA PHE A 241 -3.48 -2.19 -6.44
C PHE A 241 -2.20 -1.61 -5.87
N ILE A 242 -1.71 -0.56 -6.52
CA ILE A 242 -0.71 0.32 -5.92
C ILE A 242 -1.38 1.67 -5.63
N ILE A 243 -1.47 2.02 -4.34
CA ILE A 243 -1.96 3.32 -3.88
C ILE A 243 -0.82 3.98 -3.10
N GLY A 244 -0.67 5.28 -3.22
CA GLY A 244 0.29 6.03 -2.43
C GLY A 244 0.60 7.39 -3.03
N LYS A 245 1.21 8.24 -2.21
CA LYS A 245 1.50 9.63 -2.59
C LYS A 245 2.30 9.74 -3.88
N ALA A 246 3.21 8.81 -4.12
CA ALA A 246 3.98 8.78 -5.36
C ALA A 246 3.07 8.55 -6.59
N ILE A 247 2.09 7.67 -6.48
CA ILE A 247 1.17 7.37 -7.59
C ILE A 247 0.22 8.52 -7.81
N ASP A 248 -0.34 9.08 -6.75
CA ASP A 248 -1.23 10.23 -6.83
C ASP A 248 -0.55 11.40 -7.56
N GLU A 249 0.70 11.70 -7.17
CA GLU A 249 1.52 12.73 -7.83
C GLU A 249 1.83 12.37 -9.29
N ALA A 250 2.19 11.11 -9.60
CA ALA A 250 2.43 10.71 -10.98
C ALA A 250 1.18 10.87 -11.85
N VAL A 251 0.02 10.44 -11.37
CA VAL A 251 -1.27 10.58 -12.08
C VAL A 251 -1.59 12.05 -12.31
N GLU A 252 -1.48 12.88 -11.26
CA GLU A 252 -1.72 14.32 -11.35
C GLU A 252 -0.86 14.97 -12.45
N TYR A 253 0.45 14.76 -12.40
CA TYR A 253 1.41 15.34 -13.35
C TYR A 253 1.38 14.71 -14.75
N ASN A 254 0.71 13.57 -14.95
CA ASN A 254 0.45 13.03 -16.29
C ASN A 254 -0.76 13.71 -16.98
N THR A 255 -1.71 14.27 -16.22
CA THR A 255 -2.94 14.86 -16.80
C THR A 255 -2.71 16.27 -17.38
N ILE A 256 -1.75 17.01 -16.83
CA ILE A 256 -1.46 18.41 -17.14
C ILE A 256 -0.85 18.59 -18.55
N PRO A 257 0.19 17.83 -18.94
CA PRO A 257 0.93 18.09 -20.16
C PRO A 257 0.11 17.86 -21.45
N GLN A 258 0.29 18.74 -22.43
CA GLN A 258 -0.30 18.67 -23.78
C GLN A 258 0.78 18.33 -24.82
N TRP A 259 1.61 17.32 -24.55
CA TRP A 259 2.63 16.81 -25.47
C TRP A 259 2.76 15.28 -25.32
N ILE A 260 3.66 14.69 -26.10
CA ILE A 260 4.06 13.29 -26.02
C ILE A 260 5.50 13.23 -25.49
N GLY A 261 5.63 12.79 -24.25
CA GLY A 261 6.89 12.67 -23.55
C GLY A 261 6.68 12.20 -22.12
N ILE A 262 7.77 12.01 -21.40
CA ILE A 262 7.76 11.62 -19.99
C ILE A 262 8.46 12.72 -19.18
N SER A 263 7.74 13.35 -18.26
CA SER A 263 8.25 14.42 -17.40
C SER A 263 8.40 14.00 -15.95
N ALA A 264 9.30 14.64 -15.22
CA ALA A 264 9.45 14.44 -13.79
C ALA A 264 8.45 15.30 -13.01
N ALA A 265 7.65 14.67 -12.16
CA ALA A 265 6.88 15.35 -11.13
C ALA A 265 7.83 15.91 -10.04
N PRO A 266 7.37 16.83 -9.17
CA PRO A 266 8.22 17.54 -8.21
C PRO A 266 9.14 16.64 -7.37
N SER A 267 8.63 15.51 -6.89
CA SER A 267 9.43 14.56 -6.10
C SER A 267 10.57 13.91 -6.90
N ALA A 268 10.35 13.57 -8.16
CA ALA A 268 11.40 13.05 -9.05
C ALA A 268 12.32 14.16 -9.55
N HIS A 269 11.79 15.36 -9.78
CA HIS A 269 12.55 16.53 -10.21
C HIS A 269 13.72 16.80 -9.27
N SER A 270 13.47 16.81 -7.96
CA SER A 270 14.51 17.01 -6.95
C SER A 270 15.62 15.95 -7.03
N ILE A 271 15.29 14.69 -7.36
CA ILE A 271 16.29 13.62 -7.47
C ILE A 271 17.12 13.79 -8.75
N ILE A 272 16.47 14.14 -9.86
CA ILE A 272 17.11 14.34 -11.15
C ILE A 272 18.04 15.55 -11.14
N GLU A 273 17.60 16.69 -10.58
CA GLU A 273 18.40 17.92 -10.46
C GLU A 273 19.71 17.68 -9.69
N ASN A 274 19.74 16.69 -8.78
CA ASN A 274 20.91 16.33 -7.99
C ASN A 274 21.79 15.22 -8.61
N MET A 275 21.60 14.86 -9.88
CA MET A 275 22.48 13.94 -10.59
C MET A 275 23.80 14.61 -11.01
N PRO A 276 24.89 13.84 -11.20
CA PRO A 276 26.10 14.36 -11.83
C PRO A 276 25.77 14.97 -13.21
N LYS A 277 26.29 16.18 -13.48
CA LYS A 277 25.96 16.95 -14.69
C LYS A 277 26.13 16.16 -16.00
N SER A 278 27.21 15.39 -16.12
CA SER A 278 27.46 14.55 -17.30
C SER A 278 26.41 13.45 -17.51
N GLN A 279 25.91 12.86 -16.43
CA GLN A 279 24.83 11.86 -16.49
C GLN A 279 23.51 12.53 -16.84
N LEU A 280 23.22 13.65 -16.19
CA LEU A 280 22.00 14.43 -16.38
C LEU A 280 21.81 14.85 -17.83
N GLU A 281 22.81 15.53 -18.42
CA GLU A 281 22.75 16.08 -19.79
C GLU A 281 22.64 14.99 -20.87
N SER A 282 23.02 13.75 -20.55
CA SER A 282 22.96 12.59 -21.44
C SER A 282 21.65 11.81 -21.40
N ARG A 283 20.76 12.12 -20.44
CA ARG A 283 19.52 11.35 -20.17
C ARG A 283 18.27 12.20 -20.03
N TYR A 284 18.42 13.44 -19.58
CA TYR A 284 17.31 14.34 -19.32
C TYR A 284 17.61 15.72 -19.91
N LYS A 285 16.55 16.42 -20.32
CA LYS A 285 16.62 17.81 -20.79
C LYS A 285 15.66 18.68 -20.00
N LYS A 286 15.99 19.96 -19.86
CA LYS A 286 15.02 20.97 -19.43
C LYS A 286 14.11 21.30 -20.60
N TYR A 287 12.82 21.36 -20.35
CA TYR A 287 11.84 21.70 -21.36
C TYR A 287 10.66 22.46 -20.75
N ASP A 288 10.17 23.47 -21.46
CA ASP A 288 8.96 24.20 -21.11
C ASP A 288 7.76 23.44 -21.68
N ILE A 289 7.09 22.68 -20.82
CA ILE A 289 6.04 21.76 -21.21
C ILE A 289 4.75 22.52 -21.50
N PRO A 290 4.17 22.40 -22.72
CA PRO A 290 2.86 22.96 -23.01
C PRO A 290 1.76 22.33 -22.17
N THR A 291 0.91 23.15 -21.55
CA THR A 291 -0.31 22.74 -20.85
C THR A 291 -1.54 23.32 -21.57
N LYS A 292 -2.75 23.15 -21.02
CA LYS A 292 -3.96 23.74 -21.62
C LYS A 292 -3.99 25.27 -21.55
N GLU A 293 -3.45 25.84 -20.47
CA GLU A 293 -3.62 27.26 -20.15
C GLU A 293 -2.27 28.03 -20.14
N THR A 294 -1.16 27.33 -19.94
CA THR A 294 0.17 27.93 -19.74
C THR A 294 1.31 26.98 -20.16
N LEU A 295 2.55 27.37 -19.87
CA LEU A 295 3.74 26.52 -19.92
C LEU A 295 4.16 26.13 -18.50
N GLU A 296 4.41 24.84 -18.27
CA GLU A 296 5.16 24.40 -17.10
C GLU A 296 6.65 24.58 -17.40
N GLN A 297 7.25 25.60 -16.81
CA GLN A 297 8.60 26.02 -17.14
C GLN A 297 9.66 25.13 -16.50
N ASN A 298 10.76 24.93 -17.23
CA ASN A 298 11.99 24.33 -16.71
C ASN A 298 11.80 22.93 -16.09
N ALA A 299 10.89 22.13 -16.67
CA ALA A 299 10.65 20.76 -16.24
C ALA A 299 11.75 19.83 -16.72
N TRP A 300 12.14 18.84 -15.90
CA TRP A 300 13.01 17.76 -16.35
C TRP A 300 12.20 16.74 -17.12
N VAL A 301 12.64 16.43 -18.34
CA VAL A 301 12.01 15.43 -19.20
C VAL A 301 13.01 14.40 -19.68
N VAL A 302 12.55 13.17 -19.90
CA VAL A 302 13.37 12.10 -20.48
C VAL A 302 13.80 12.52 -21.89
N ASP A 303 15.10 12.44 -22.19
CA ASP A 303 15.65 12.78 -23.51
C ASP A 303 15.45 11.64 -24.50
N TRP A 304 14.21 11.52 -24.99
CA TRP A 304 13.86 10.55 -25.99
C TRP A 304 14.09 11.06 -27.42
N ALA A 305 14.26 12.38 -27.63
CA ALA A 305 14.55 12.97 -28.93
C ALA A 305 15.94 12.56 -29.43
N SER A 306 16.98 12.75 -28.62
CA SER A 306 18.35 12.32 -28.95
C SER A 306 18.44 10.80 -29.16
N THR A 307 17.63 10.04 -28.43
CA THR A 307 17.57 8.57 -28.59
C THR A 307 16.91 8.20 -29.93
N ALA A 308 15.85 8.90 -30.34
CA ALA A 308 15.11 8.61 -31.56
C ALA A 308 15.96 8.79 -32.82
N ASP A 309 16.85 9.80 -32.83
CA ASP A 309 17.76 10.03 -33.96
C ASP A 309 18.77 8.88 -34.12
N ASN A 310 19.32 8.36 -33.03
CA ASN A 310 20.21 7.20 -33.06
C ASN A 310 19.47 5.88 -33.40
N TYR A 311 18.22 5.73 -32.95
CA TYR A 311 17.42 4.51 -33.14
C TYR A 311 17.12 4.20 -34.61
N ILE A 312 17.07 5.23 -35.46
CA ILE A 312 16.75 5.11 -36.88
C ILE A 312 17.99 4.79 -37.74
N GLU A 313 19.19 4.99 -37.20
CA GLU A 313 20.45 4.61 -37.87
C GLU A 313 20.70 3.08 -37.84
N ASP A 314 20.06 2.35 -36.93
CA ASP A 314 20.30 0.92 -36.72
C ASP A 314 19.36 -0.02 -37.55
N VAL A 315 19.88 -0.42 -38.72
CA VAL A 315 19.65 -1.60 -39.62
C VAL A 315 18.27 -2.28 -39.80
N LYS A 316 17.30 -2.24 -38.88
CA LYS A 316 16.01 -2.97 -39.04
C LYS A 316 14.93 -2.26 -39.87
N PHE A 317 15.20 -1.06 -40.40
CA PHE A 317 14.19 -0.21 -41.04
C PHE A 317 14.38 0.09 -42.55
N GLU A 318 15.30 -0.60 -43.24
CA GLU A 318 15.57 -0.35 -44.67
C GLU A 318 14.34 -0.53 -45.59
N LYS A 319 13.40 -1.44 -45.28
CA LYS A 319 12.19 -1.63 -46.11
C LYS A 319 11.17 -0.50 -46.02
N ARG A 320 11.18 0.34 -44.96
CA ARG A 320 10.27 1.50 -44.80
C ARG A 320 10.95 2.85 -45.11
N LYS A 321 12.27 2.85 -45.31
CA LYS A 321 13.12 4.03 -45.55
C LYS A 321 12.83 4.79 -46.86
N LYS A 322 12.25 4.13 -47.87
CA LYS A 322 11.99 4.75 -49.19
C LYS A 322 10.94 5.88 -49.22
N LYS A 323 10.37 6.32 -48.08
CA LYS A 323 9.28 7.32 -48.08
C LYS A 323 9.48 8.55 -47.17
N PHE A 324 10.47 8.60 -46.27
CA PHE A 324 10.55 9.67 -45.25
C PHE A 324 11.98 10.20 -45.06
N GLN A 325 12.12 11.53 -44.97
CA GLN A 325 13.41 12.25 -44.99
C GLN A 325 14.09 12.39 -43.61
N ASN A 326 13.38 12.22 -42.48
CA ASN A 326 13.95 12.27 -41.11
C ASN A 326 13.04 11.59 -40.04
N THR A 327 13.58 11.42 -38.81
CA THR A 327 12.92 10.84 -37.62
C THR A 327 11.55 11.43 -37.34
N ALA A 328 11.47 12.75 -37.26
CA ALA A 328 10.23 13.48 -37.03
C ALA A 328 9.18 13.23 -38.12
N GLY A 329 9.61 13.09 -39.38
CA GLY A 329 8.74 12.79 -40.52
C GLY A 329 8.18 11.36 -40.50
N LEU A 330 9.01 10.37 -40.13
CA LEU A 330 8.56 8.97 -39.96
C LEU A 330 7.52 8.88 -38.83
N LEU A 331 7.83 9.46 -37.68
CA LEU A 331 6.96 9.47 -36.51
C LEU A 331 5.65 10.21 -36.82
N LYS A 332 5.69 11.37 -37.49
CA LYS A 332 4.50 12.13 -37.92
C LYS A 332 3.55 11.29 -38.76
N ASN A 333 4.05 10.51 -39.72
CA ASN A 333 3.21 9.73 -40.63
C ASN A 333 2.55 8.52 -39.95
N ASN A 334 3.17 7.94 -38.93
CA ASN A 334 2.55 6.88 -38.15
C ASN A 334 1.49 7.48 -37.21
N ILE A 335 1.82 8.61 -36.60
CA ILE A 335 0.95 9.30 -35.65
C ILE A 335 -0.30 9.86 -36.34
N SER A 336 -0.18 10.54 -37.48
CA SER A 336 -1.31 11.18 -38.19
C SER A 336 -2.44 10.22 -38.60
N LYS A 337 -2.16 8.92 -38.74
CA LYS A 337 -3.17 7.90 -39.01
C LYS A 337 -4.05 7.55 -37.80
N VAL A 338 -3.63 7.99 -36.62
CA VAL A 338 -4.15 7.49 -35.34
C VAL A 338 -4.93 8.57 -34.59
N LEU A 339 -4.53 9.83 -34.72
CA LEU A 339 -4.90 10.89 -33.80
C LEU A 339 -6.28 11.49 -34.03
N ASP A 340 -7.00 11.69 -32.93
CA ASP A 340 -8.09 12.67 -32.85
C ASP A 340 -7.54 14.11 -32.74
N ILE A 341 -8.41 15.12 -32.68
CA ILE A 341 -8.01 16.54 -32.62
C ILE A 341 -7.08 16.80 -31.41
N ASN A 342 -7.38 16.21 -30.25
CA ASN A 342 -6.61 16.41 -29.03
C ASN A 342 -5.20 15.85 -29.14
N ALA A 343 -5.06 14.66 -29.71
CA ALA A 343 -3.75 14.09 -29.91
C ALA A 343 -2.97 14.90 -30.96
N ASN A 344 -3.60 15.46 -32.00
CA ASN A 344 -2.91 16.31 -32.99
C ASN A 344 -2.27 17.54 -32.35
N ILE A 345 -2.94 18.17 -31.37
CA ILE A 345 -2.35 19.27 -30.59
C ILE A 345 -1.11 18.78 -29.85
N LYS A 346 -1.19 17.63 -29.18
CA LYS A 346 -0.06 17.03 -28.45
C LYS A 346 1.12 16.73 -29.37
N TRP A 347 0.85 16.21 -30.58
CA TRP A 347 1.91 15.98 -31.57
C TRP A 347 2.57 17.29 -32.01
N ARG A 348 1.80 18.33 -32.34
CA ARG A 348 2.37 19.64 -32.72
C ARG A 348 3.26 20.22 -31.63
N ASN A 349 2.83 20.12 -30.37
CA ASN A 349 3.63 20.53 -29.23
C ASN A 349 4.90 19.67 -29.08
N THR A 350 4.82 18.38 -29.39
CA THR A 350 5.97 17.47 -29.39
C THR A 350 7.00 17.82 -30.47
N GLN A 351 6.59 18.33 -31.62
CA GLN A 351 7.55 18.74 -32.66
C GLN A 351 8.47 19.87 -32.19
N LYS A 352 7.94 20.81 -31.41
CA LYS A 352 8.74 21.88 -30.79
C LYS A 352 9.81 21.34 -29.85
N PHE A 353 9.55 20.22 -29.16
CA PHE A 353 10.54 19.57 -28.31
C PHE A 353 11.77 19.11 -29.12
N PHE A 354 11.56 18.46 -30.27
CA PHE A 354 12.67 18.09 -31.17
C PHE A 354 13.48 19.30 -31.64
N GLU A 355 12.81 20.41 -31.95
CA GLU A 355 13.47 21.67 -32.36
C GLU A 355 14.24 22.35 -31.22
N THR A 356 13.93 22.01 -29.96
CA THR A 356 14.57 22.62 -28.78
C THR A 356 15.77 21.79 -28.28
N VAL A 357 15.77 20.48 -28.57
CA VAL A 357 16.78 19.53 -28.06
C VAL A 357 17.91 19.28 -29.07
N ASN A 358 17.61 19.37 -30.37
CA ASN A 358 18.58 19.27 -31.48
C ASN A 358 19.06 20.66 -31.88
#